data_AF-A0A832U3K4-F1
#
_entry.id   AF-A0A832U3K4-F1
#
_cell.length_a   1.000
_cell.length_b   1.000
_cell.length_c   1.000
_cell.angle_alpha   90.00
_cell.angle_beta   90.00
_cell.angle_gamma   90.00
#
_symmetry.space_group_name_H-M   'P 1'
#
loop_
_entity.id
_entity.type
_entity.pdbx_description
1 polymer ?
#
loop_
_entity_poly.entity_id
_entity_poly.type
_entity_poly.pdbx_seq_one_letter_code
_entity_poly.pdbx_strand_id
1 'polypeptide(L)' 'GLDRCIQCGACTASCPAARFTDYSPRQIVKKVLENDRSVLESEMIWSCFYCYSCNLRCPRN' A
#
# COMPACT_ATOMS: atom_id res chain seq x y z
N GLY A 1 -8.38 7.67 -7.15
CA GLY A 1 -8.34 8.18 -5.77
C GLY A 1 -8.22 7.02 -4.79
N LEU A 2 -7.63 7.26 -3.63
CA LEU A 2 -7.45 6.26 -2.56
C LEU A 2 -8.79 5.65 -2.10
N ASP A 3 -9.82 6.47 -2.07
CA ASP A 3 -11.24 6.19 -1.79
C ASP A 3 -11.86 5.12 -2.71
N ARG A 4 -11.29 4.91 -3.90
CA ARG A 4 -11.77 3.91 -4.89
C ARG A 4 -11.14 2.53 -4.72
N CYS A 5 -10.33 2.32 -3.69
CA CYS A 5 -9.63 1.07 -3.47
C CYS A 5 -10.61 -0.09 -3.25
N ILE A 6 -10.45 -1.16 -4.04
CA ILE A 6 -11.25 -2.39 -3.93
C ILE A 6 -10.48 -3.55 -3.26
N GLN A 7 -9.37 -3.24 -2.59
CA GLN A 7 -8.53 -4.24 -1.89
C GLN A 7 -8.02 -5.41 -2.77
N CYS A 8 -7.90 -5.22 -4.09
CA CYS A 8 -7.50 -6.28 -5.05
C CYS A 8 -6.08 -6.82 -4.87
N GLY A 9 -5.18 -6.10 -4.19
CA GLY A 9 -3.82 -6.56 -3.90
C GLY A 9 -2.80 -6.43 -5.04
N ALA A 10 -3.17 -5.90 -6.22
CA ALA A 10 -2.24 -5.65 -7.32
C ALA A 10 -1.03 -4.79 -6.90
N CYS A 11 -1.25 -3.79 -6.04
CA CYS A 11 -0.19 -2.96 -5.48
C CYS A 11 0.83 -3.77 -4.68
N THR A 12 0.40 -4.67 -3.80
CA THR A 12 1.28 -5.53 -2.99
C THR A 12 2.02 -6.54 -3.86
N ALA A 13 1.33 -7.20 -4.79
CA ALA A 13 1.95 -8.15 -5.72
C ALA A 13 3.05 -7.51 -6.59
N SER A 14 2.90 -6.23 -6.91
CA SER A 14 3.86 -5.46 -7.71
C SER A 14 5.02 -4.82 -6.93
N CYS A 15 4.96 -4.84 -5.60
CA CYS A 15 5.84 -4.04 -4.76
C CYS A 15 7.15 -4.79 -4.47
N PRO A 16 8.32 -4.22 -4.82
CA PRO A 16 9.61 -4.83 -4.47
C PRO A 16 9.81 -4.94 -2.95
N ALA A 17 9.45 -3.91 -2.18
CA ALA A 17 9.60 -3.93 -0.73
C ALA A 17 8.75 -5.02 -0.06
N ALA A 18 7.53 -5.26 -0.56
CA ALA A 18 6.65 -6.32 -0.07
C ALA A 18 7.20 -7.74 -0.31
N ARG A 19 8.20 -7.90 -1.18
CA ARG A 19 8.87 -9.18 -1.43
C ARG A 19 9.94 -9.50 -0.38
N PHE A 20 10.50 -8.49 0.26
CA PHE A 20 11.65 -8.64 1.17
C PHE A 20 11.34 -8.23 2.61
N THR A 21 10.13 -7.69 2.86
CA THR A 21 9.69 -7.20 4.16
C THR A 21 8.20 -7.47 4.34
N ASP A 22 7.67 -7.26 5.55
CA ASP A 22 6.22 -7.33 5.83
C ASP A 22 5.43 -6.14 5.27
N TYR A 23 6.07 -5.28 4.46
CA TYR A 23 5.45 -4.10 3.88
C TYR A 23 4.31 -4.50 2.96
N SER A 24 3.14 -3.89 3.16
CA SER A 24 2.00 -4.12 2.28
C SER A 24 1.27 -2.82 1.98
N PRO A 25 1.42 -2.26 0.76
CA PRO A 25 0.70 -1.05 0.39
C PRO A 25 -0.82 -1.26 0.45
N ARG A 26 -1.31 -2.49 0.17
CA ARG A 26 -2.72 -2.84 0.36
C ARG A 26 -3.18 -2.64 1.80
N GLN A 27 -2.43 -3.16 2.77
CA GLN A 27 -2.79 -3.06 4.19
C GLN A 27 -2.70 -1.62 4.69
N ILE A 28 -1.72 -0.85 4.24
CA ILE A 28 -1.62 0.58 4.54
C ILE A 28 -2.85 1.32 4.03
N VAL A 29 -3.24 1.11 2.78
CA VAL A 29 -4.46 1.74 2.22
C VAL A 29 -5.70 1.30 2.97
N LYS A 30 -5.81 0.01 3.34
CA LYS A 30 -6.93 -0.49 4.16
C LYS A 30 -7.05 0.28 5.47
N LYS A 31 -5.96 0.37 6.23
CA LYS A 31 -5.91 1.11 7.51
C LYS A 31 -6.31 2.57 7.35
N VAL A 32 -5.80 3.25 6.32
CA VAL A 32 -6.15 4.64 6.03
C VAL A 32 -7.65 4.80 5.77
N LEU A 33 -8.27 3.90 4.97
CA LEU A 33 -9.70 3.94 4.69
C LEU A 33 -10.57 3.61 5.92
N GLU A 34 -10.04 2.81 6.84
CA GLU A 34 -10.66 2.51 8.13
C GLU A 34 -10.43 3.61 9.19
N ASN A 35 -9.77 4.72 8.83
CA ASN A 35 -9.33 5.77 9.75
C ASN A 35 -8.44 5.26 10.91
N ASP A 36 -7.74 4.15 10.70
CA ASP A 36 -6.79 3.60 11.67
C ASP A 36 -5.50 4.44 11.70
N ARG A 37 -5.37 5.24 12.75
CA ARG A 37 -4.23 6.13 12.97
C ARG A 37 -2.94 5.41 13.36
N SER A 38 -2.99 4.12 13.74
CA SER A 38 -1.80 3.31 14.03
C SER A 38 -0.83 3.23 12.84
N VAL A 39 -1.33 3.47 11.63
CA VAL A 39 -0.51 3.56 10.42
C VAL A 39 0.56 4.64 10.50
N LEU A 40 0.32 5.73 11.25
CA LEU A 40 1.26 6.84 11.41
C LEU A 40 2.42 6.49 12.36
N GLU A 41 2.21 5.53 13.25
CA GLU A 41 3.23 5.03 14.20
C GLU A 41 4.01 3.84 13.63
N SER A 42 3.61 3.34 12.46
CA SER A 42 4.20 2.15 11.86
C SER A 42 5.45 2.49 11.05
N GLU A 43 6.60 1.98 11.47
CA GLU A 43 7.85 2.06 10.70
C GLU A 43 7.74 1.43 9.30
N MET A 44 6.77 0.54 9.11
CA MET A 44 6.55 -0.14 7.83
C MET A 44 6.21 0.86 6.72
N ILE A 45 5.58 2.00 7.01
CA ILE A 45 5.24 2.99 5.96
C ILE A 45 6.50 3.51 5.23
N TRP A 46 7.65 3.53 5.92
CA TRP A 46 8.94 3.97 5.41
C TRP A 46 9.65 2.93 4.53
N SER A 47 9.12 1.71 4.44
CA SER A 47 9.65 0.68 3.55
C SER A 47 9.32 0.94 2.06
N CYS A 48 8.53 1.98 1.76
CA CYS A 48 8.22 2.39 0.39
C CYS A 48 9.41 3.08 -0.29
N PHE A 49 9.89 2.54 -1.42
CA PHE A 49 10.97 3.16 -2.20
C PHE A 49 10.51 4.17 -3.26
N TYR A 50 9.24 4.59 -3.24
CA TYR A 50 8.69 5.53 -4.22
C TYR A 50 8.94 5.13 -5.69
N CYS A 51 8.91 3.82 -5.99
CA CYS A 51 9.19 3.30 -7.33
C CYS A 51 7.99 3.38 -8.31
N TYR A 52 6.83 3.84 -7.87
CA TYR A 52 5.57 4.00 -8.63
C TYR A 52 4.99 2.75 -9.31
N SER A 53 5.61 1.57 -9.17
CA SER A 53 5.13 0.31 -9.75
C SER A 53 3.70 -0.04 -9.36
N CYS A 54 3.32 0.25 -8.12
CA CYS A 54 1.96 0.00 -7.62
C CYS A 54 0.93 0.98 -8.18
N ASN A 55 1.33 2.22 -8.50
CA ASN A 55 0.46 3.22 -9.09
C ASN A 55 0.10 2.82 -10.53
N LEU A 56 1.12 2.50 -11.34
CA LEU A 56 0.95 2.09 -12.74
C LEU A 56 0.06 0.85 -12.91
N ARG A 57 0.08 -0.08 -11.96
CA ARG A 57 -0.69 -1.33 -12.00
C ARG A 57 -2.04 -1.25 -11.32
N CYS A 58 -2.40 -0.14 -10.68
CA CYS A 58 -3.65 -0.03 -9.93
C CYS A 58 -4.84 -0.01 -10.92
N PRO A 59 -5.79 -0.97 -10.85
CA PRO A 59 -6.95 -0.99 -11.75
C PRO A 59 -8.00 0.10 -11.43
N ARG A 60 -7.77 0.89 -10.38
CA ARG A 60 -8.65 1.97 -9.89
C ARG A 60 -7.95 3.34 -9.87
N ASN A 61 -6.78 3.43 -10.54
CA ASN A 61 -5.98 4.65 -10.60
C ASN A 61 -6.81 5.81 -11.14
#